data_AF-A0A3P7IIL6-F1
#
_entry.id   AF-A0A3P7IIL6-F1
#
_cell.length_a   1.000
_cell.length_b   1.000
_cell.length_c   1.000
_cell.angle_alpha   90.00
_cell.angle_beta   90.00
_cell.angle_gamma   90.00
#
_symmetry.space_group_name_H-M   'P 1'
#
loop_
_entity.id
_entity.type
_entity.pdbx_description
1 polymer ?
#
loop_
_entity_poly.entity_id
_entity_poly.type
_entity_poly.pdbx_seq_one_letter_code
_entity_poly.pdbx_strand_id
1 'polypeptide(L)'
;MNVYVDEGERLLHMYHIYQQFAAGTPQQRLLAVTDHNIYVINQNIVLEDSALPGSYEEGGHRNVFYEVHVVISLPTVDYIGVSRDAQVLILYAKSGLPFRVKTEAEGIKDKTCAIATGDVQLGNAIVKAITTAAESGNHEPPAVFTESTPYSLILKRYLTKELNGAPHIELQHFALVYWKEVVQPNWWRKPPAEWVQSYFVLKGTKMYLFTDSSCKEGELIINLWDCTEILELDAKKDCQWGFELVLPNGNLQLQCPSKDEMIKWMRLVNEAMNSQNDDDAAACMIMITEAQFVVAQEGEKCYSDGFIRTLVSFPLSDIRKGWIVRTDTHMALVLRVDAMYHWFFFRSETELDRIIKSLSIYPISIMEIDQHSQRCTMQHPPRQKSKLSYDKGRCVPVGWKPLVVDARVRSYIYARAKRTCLEARDREAQRRAAEEKQREREKMRERVDEDLEACEAELERVKARRDELAAEKHECFTKLKACLQRESMQKKADDERKRRV
;
A
#
# COMPACT_ATOMS: atom_id res chain seq x y z
N MET A 1 41.56 7.05 13.64
CA MET A 1 40.08 7.03 13.61
C MET A 1 39.61 8.31 14.30
N ASN A 2 39.53 9.42 13.56
CA ASN A 2 39.15 10.74 14.12
C ASN A 2 37.63 10.89 14.06
N VAL A 3 36.91 9.99 14.72
CA VAL A 3 35.44 9.99 14.79
C VAL A 3 34.97 10.77 16.02
N TYR A 4 35.68 10.63 17.14
CA TYR A 4 35.32 11.27 18.41
C TYR A 4 35.76 12.73 18.43
N VAL A 5 35.00 13.55 19.16
CA VAL A 5 35.29 14.97 19.29
C VAL A 5 36.40 15.18 20.31
N ASP A 6 36.38 14.42 21.40
CA ASP A 6 37.41 14.47 22.43
C ASP A 6 38.26 13.18 22.44
N GLU A 7 39.58 13.33 22.51
CA GLU A 7 40.54 12.20 22.48
C GLU A 7 40.41 11.26 23.70
N GLY A 8 39.69 11.67 24.74
CA GLY A 8 39.44 10.89 25.96
C GLY A 8 38.14 10.10 25.98
N GLU A 9 37.30 10.18 24.93
CA GLU A 9 36.00 9.50 24.92
C GLU A 9 36.13 7.98 24.86
N ARG A 10 35.39 7.29 25.73
CA ARG A 10 35.33 5.84 25.75
C ARG A 10 34.08 5.34 25.03
N LEU A 11 34.28 4.60 23.94
CA LEU A 11 33.19 3.87 23.29
C LEU A 11 32.61 2.83 24.25
N LEU A 12 31.30 2.91 24.50
CA LEU A 12 30.58 1.97 25.35
C LEU A 12 29.86 0.92 24.49
N HIS A 13 29.12 1.39 23.48
CA HIS A 13 28.31 0.53 22.62
C HIS A 13 28.29 1.03 21.17
N MET A 14 28.10 0.10 20.24
CA MET A 14 27.90 0.40 18.83
C MET A 14 26.78 -0.47 18.25
N TYR A 15 25.86 0.15 17.52
CA TYR A 15 24.67 -0.51 16.98
C TYR A 15 24.51 -0.21 15.49
N HIS A 16 23.96 -1.16 14.73
CA HIS A 16 23.46 -0.90 13.38
C HIS A 16 22.06 -0.32 13.47
N ILE A 17 21.84 0.82 12.83
CA ILE A 17 20.55 1.52 12.83
C ILE A 17 20.23 2.02 11.41
N TYR A 18 19.00 2.51 11.24
CA TYR A 18 18.59 3.21 10.03
C TYR A 18 18.25 4.67 10.33
N GLN A 19 18.51 5.54 9.36
CA GLN A 19 17.88 6.85 9.26
C GLN A 19 16.94 6.87 8.04
N GLN A 20 15.92 7.74 8.07
CA GLN A 20 14.99 7.94 6.95
C GLN A 20 14.27 6.67 6.44
N PHE A 21 14.19 5.61 7.26
CA PHE A 21 13.54 4.37 6.86
C PHE A 21 12.07 4.58 6.52
N ALA A 22 11.32 5.21 7.43
CA ALA A 22 9.91 5.50 7.22
C ALA A 22 9.67 6.52 6.10
N ALA A 23 10.69 7.30 5.71
CA ALA A 23 10.61 8.23 4.58
C ALA A 23 10.79 7.56 3.21
N GLY A 24 11.05 6.25 3.16
CA GLY A 24 11.26 5.51 1.92
C GLY A 24 12.69 5.44 1.42
N THR A 25 13.62 6.16 2.06
CA THR A 25 15.03 6.22 1.68
C THR A 25 15.92 5.71 2.83
N PRO A 26 15.83 4.41 3.19
CA PRO A 26 16.52 3.88 4.35
C PRO A 26 18.04 4.01 4.20
N GLN A 27 18.66 4.73 5.12
CA GLN A 27 20.11 4.91 5.19
C GLN A 27 20.66 4.06 6.34
N GLN A 28 21.45 3.04 6.02
CA GLN A 28 22.17 2.28 7.06
C GLN A 28 23.25 3.15 7.70
N ARG A 29 23.28 3.14 9.03
CA ARG A 29 24.23 3.91 9.85
C ARG A 29 24.69 3.08 11.04
N LEU A 30 25.80 3.50 11.63
CA LEU A 30 26.25 3.04 12.94
C LEU A 30 25.87 4.09 13.98
N LEU A 31 25.30 3.65 15.09
CA LEU A 31 25.09 4.47 16.28
C LEU A 31 26.17 4.10 17.30
N ALA A 32 27.12 4.98 17.54
CA ALA A 32 28.10 4.81 18.61
C ALA A 32 27.69 5.63 19.83
N VAL A 33 27.66 4.98 21.00
CA VAL A 33 27.38 5.61 22.29
C VAL A 33 28.68 5.61 23.09
N THR A 34 29.18 6.79 23.41
CA THR A 34 30.34 7.00 24.29
C THR A 34 29.86 7.44 25.67
N ASP A 35 30.81 7.67 26.58
CA ASP A 35 30.54 8.24 27.89
C ASP A 35 30.17 9.75 27.87
N HIS A 36 30.36 10.44 26.73
CA HIS A 36 30.09 11.88 26.59
C HIS A 36 29.12 12.23 25.44
N ASN A 37 29.18 11.46 24.34
CA ASN A 37 28.47 11.77 23.10
C ASN A 37 27.81 10.52 22.49
N ILE A 38 26.84 10.77 21.63
CA ILE A 38 26.24 9.81 20.73
C ILE A 38 26.58 10.25 19.31
N TYR A 39 27.06 9.32 18.49
CA TYR A 39 27.44 9.55 17.11
C TYR A 39 26.57 8.73 16.17
N VAL A 40 26.08 9.39 15.12
CA VAL A 40 25.56 8.69 13.94
C VAL A 40 26.65 8.73 12.88
N ILE A 41 27.10 7.55 12.45
CA ILE A 41 28.28 7.37 11.63
C ILE A 41 27.89 6.62 10.36
N ASN A 42 28.41 7.07 9.23
CA ASN A 42 28.39 6.34 7.97
C ASN A 42 29.69 5.51 7.84
N GLN A 43 29.57 4.24 7.49
CA GLN A 43 30.71 3.36 7.24
C GLN A 43 30.89 3.22 5.73
N ASN A 44 31.99 3.74 5.21
CA ASN A 44 32.32 3.64 3.80
C ASN A 44 33.42 2.60 3.59
N ILE A 45 33.19 1.68 2.65
CA ILE A 45 34.14 0.63 2.28
C ILE A 45 34.66 0.98 0.89
N VAL A 46 35.95 1.31 0.78
CA VAL A 46 36.59 1.47 -0.53
C VAL A 46 36.90 0.06 -1.05
N LEU A 47 36.25 -0.33 -2.14
CA LEU A 47 36.67 -1.47 -2.94
C LEU A 47 37.75 -0.97 -3.89
N GLU A 48 38.99 -1.46 -3.75
CA GLU A 48 40.02 -1.19 -4.75
C GLU A 48 39.70 -2.00 -6.02
N ASP A 49 39.38 -1.31 -7.11
CA ASP A 49 39.11 -1.88 -8.45
C ASP A 49 40.35 -2.55 -9.11
N SER A 50 41.49 -2.63 -8.42
CA SER A 50 42.74 -3.20 -8.94
C SER A 50 42.86 -4.71 -8.77
N ALA A 51 41.92 -5.38 -8.10
CA ALA A 51 41.92 -6.83 -8.00
C ALA A 51 41.33 -7.47 -9.28
N LEU A 52 42.19 -7.65 -10.29
CA LEU A 52 41.94 -8.57 -11.40
C LEU A 52 41.43 -9.93 -10.86
N PRO A 53 40.40 -10.54 -11.48
CA PRO A 53 39.90 -11.85 -11.06
C PRO A 53 40.93 -12.92 -11.41
N GLY A 54 41.87 -13.20 -10.51
CA GLY A 54 42.90 -14.22 -10.76
C GLY A 54 43.96 -14.43 -9.69
N SER A 55 44.20 -13.48 -8.78
CA SER A 55 45.19 -13.66 -7.71
C SER A 55 44.50 -13.82 -6.35
N TYR A 56 44.44 -15.05 -5.86
CA TYR A 56 44.26 -15.33 -4.44
C TYR A 56 45.52 -14.87 -3.70
N GLU A 57 45.58 -13.61 -3.31
CA GLU A 57 46.43 -13.19 -2.20
C GLU A 57 45.53 -12.91 -0.99
N GLU A 58 45.69 -13.77 0.03
CA GLU A 58 45.16 -13.54 1.38
C GLU A 58 45.73 -12.22 1.91
N GLY A 59 44.90 -11.19 2.01
CA GLY A 59 45.27 -9.97 2.74
C GLY A 59 44.88 -8.63 2.13
N GLY A 60 43.88 -8.55 1.24
CA GLY A 60 43.33 -7.27 0.81
C GLY A 60 42.74 -6.48 1.99
N HIS A 61 43.50 -5.52 2.52
CA HIS A 61 43.03 -4.58 3.54
C HIS A 61 41.88 -3.77 2.94
N ARG A 62 40.64 -4.12 3.29
CA ARG A 62 39.48 -3.26 3.00
C ARG A 62 39.71 -1.93 3.71
N ASN A 63 39.97 -0.87 2.97
CA ASN A 63 40.08 0.47 3.52
C ASN A 63 38.68 0.94 3.93
N VAL A 64 38.34 0.69 5.20
CA VAL A 64 37.12 1.17 5.84
C VAL A 64 37.39 2.54 6.44
N PHE A 65 36.62 3.54 6.03
CA PHE A 65 36.63 4.85 6.67
C PHE A 65 35.25 5.20 7.22
N TYR A 66 35.27 5.98 8.30
CA TYR A 66 34.07 6.35 9.03
C TYR A 66 33.84 7.85 8.89
N GLU A 67 32.62 8.22 8.56
CA GLU A 67 32.20 9.61 8.42
C GLU A 67 31.13 9.92 9.46
N VAL A 68 31.36 10.93 10.28
CA VAL A 68 30.41 11.36 11.31
C VAL A 68 29.32 12.20 10.64
N HIS A 69 28.08 11.73 10.70
CA HIS A 69 26.90 12.42 10.19
C HIS A 69 26.28 13.33 11.25
N VAL A 70 26.15 12.83 12.49
CA VAL A 70 25.58 13.60 13.62
C VAL A 70 26.41 13.39 14.87
N VAL A 71 26.64 14.46 15.62
CA VAL A 71 27.17 14.44 16.99
C VAL A 71 26.13 14.99 17.96
N ILE A 72 25.79 14.20 18.96
CA ILE A 72 24.79 14.50 19.98
C ILE A 72 25.48 14.41 21.33
N SER A 73 25.67 15.55 21.99
CA SER A 73 26.25 15.55 23.34
C SER A 73 25.20 15.07 24.36
N LEU A 74 25.54 14.11 25.21
CA LEU A 74 24.59 13.53 26.18
C LEU A 74 23.92 14.62 27.06
N PRO A 75 24.64 15.62 27.60
CA PRO A 75 24.03 16.73 28.34
C PRO A 75 23.01 17.58 27.57
N THR A 76 23.09 17.60 26.24
CA THR A 76 22.20 18.39 25.37
C THR A 76 20.90 17.67 25.04
N VAL A 77 20.79 16.38 25.34
CA VAL A 77 19.54 15.63 25.16
C VAL A 77 18.57 16.04 26.28
N ASP A 78 17.39 16.50 25.90
CA ASP A 78 16.30 16.83 26.82
C ASP A 78 15.55 15.57 27.21
N TYR A 79 15.04 14.86 26.20
CA TYR A 79 14.34 13.60 26.37
C TYR A 79 14.43 12.73 25.10
N ILE A 80 14.07 11.46 25.27
CA ILE A 80 13.95 10.47 24.19
C ILE A 80 12.47 10.18 23.99
N GLY A 81 11.95 10.51 22.81
CA GLY A 81 10.64 10.04 22.36
C GLY A 81 10.77 8.65 21.75
N VAL A 82 9.98 7.70 22.23
CA VAL A 82 9.99 6.31 21.78
C VAL A 82 8.66 6.03 21.09
N SER A 83 8.72 5.55 19.85
CA SER A 83 7.52 5.10 19.15
C SER A 83 7.02 3.77 19.72
N ARG A 84 5.84 3.32 19.28
CA ARG A 84 5.27 2.05 19.73
C ARG A 84 6.27 0.91 19.46
N ASP A 85 6.52 0.12 20.50
CA ASP A 85 7.50 -0.97 20.54
C ASP A 85 8.95 -0.56 20.20
N ALA A 86 9.35 0.69 20.47
CA ALA A 86 10.71 1.20 20.31
C ALA A 86 11.31 1.01 18.90
N GLN A 87 10.46 0.96 17.87
CA GLN A 87 10.82 0.80 16.46
C GLN A 87 11.50 2.07 15.89
N VAL A 88 11.15 3.23 16.44
CA VAL A 88 11.74 4.53 16.14
C VAL A 88 12.04 5.23 17.46
N LEU A 89 13.27 5.70 17.62
CA LEU A 89 13.73 6.52 18.73
C LEU A 89 14.00 7.92 18.22
N ILE A 90 13.56 8.94 18.94
CA ILE A 90 13.78 10.33 18.57
C ILE A 90 14.42 11.05 19.74
N LEU A 91 15.66 11.48 19.54
CA LEU A 91 16.38 12.31 20.50
C LEU A 91 15.91 13.75 20.32
N TYR A 92 15.50 14.41 21.40
CA TYR A 92 15.12 15.82 21.39
C TYR A 92 16.17 16.65 22.12
N ALA A 93 16.61 17.73 21.48
CA ALA A 93 17.59 18.64 22.02
C ALA A 93 16.97 19.62 23.03
N LYS A 94 17.72 19.96 24.08
CA LYS A 94 17.37 21.05 25.00
C LYS A 94 17.25 22.37 24.24
N SER A 95 16.34 23.23 24.68
CA SER A 95 16.13 24.54 24.07
C SER A 95 17.44 25.34 24.01
N GLY A 96 17.80 25.81 22.80
CA GLY A 96 19.05 26.55 22.57
C GLY A 96 20.31 25.70 22.37
N LEU A 97 20.23 24.37 22.51
CA LEU A 97 21.38 23.45 22.41
C LEU A 97 21.16 22.38 21.33
N PRO A 98 21.07 22.76 20.03
CA PRO A 98 20.81 21.81 18.95
C PRO A 98 21.99 20.87 18.70
N PHE A 99 21.70 19.73 18.09
CA PHE A 99 22.68 18.74 17.69
C PHE A 99 23.53 19.23 16.51
N ARG A 100 24.76 18.72 16.41
CA ARG A 100 25.68 19.08 15.32
C ARG A 100 25.49 18.08 14.18
N VAL A 101 24.97 18.53 13.04
CA VAL A 101 24.86 17.73 11.81
C VAL A 101 25.93 18.19 10.82
N LYS A 102 26.62 17.23 10.22
CA LYS A 102 27.68 17.47 9.24
C LYS A 102 27.11 17.28 7.83
N THR A 103 26.32 18.24 7.35
CA THR A 103 25.92 18.33 5.94
C THR A 103 26.89 19.23 5.18
N GLU A 104 27.16 18.90 3.91
CA GLU A 104 28.18 19.55 3.04
C GLU A 104 27.97 21.05 2.77
N ALA A 105 26.83 21.62 3.17
CA ALA A 105 26.58 23.05 3.18
C ALA A 105 26.09 23.46 4.57
N GLU A 106 26.91 24.26 5.27
CA GLU A 106 26.55 25.07 6.44
C GLU A 106 25.78 24.36 7.57
N GLY A 107 26.51 23.72 8.50
CA GLY A 107 26.20 23.69 9.93
C GLY A 107 24.73 23.61 10.36
N ILE A 108 23.93 22.76 9.70
CA ILE A 108 22.51 22.62 10.01
C ILE A 108 22.40 22.10 11.44
N LYS A 109 21.79 22.91 12.29
CA LYS A 109 21.55 22.63 13.70
C LYS A 109 20.17 22.00 13.81
N ASP A 110 20.12 20.68 13.93
CA ASP A 110 18.86 19.97 14.12
C ASP A 110 18.50 19.90 15.60
N LYS A 111 17.22 20.05 15.92
CA LYS A 111 16.69 19.91 17.28
C LYS A 111 16.26 18.46 17.55
N THR A 112 16.22 17.63 16.53
CA THR A 112 15.79 16.25 16.61
C THR A 112 16.74 15.32 15.88
N CYS A 113 16.87 14.09 16.36
CA CYS A 113 17.55 13.02 15.61
C CYS A 113 16.72 11.76 15.71
N ALA A 114 16.10 11.37 14.59
CA ALA A 114 15.31 10.16 14.49
C ALA A 114 16.18 8.96 14.08
N ILE A 115 16.01 7.86 14.80
CA ILE A 115 16.74 6.60 14.65
C ILE A 115 15.70 5.50 14.50
N ALA A 116 15.68 4.86 13.32
CA ALA A 116 14.89 3.67 13.08
C ALA A 116 15.70 2.45 13.51
N THR A 117 15.19 1.73 14.50
CA THR A 117 15.79 0.49 15.01
C THR A 117 15.24 -0.70 14.25
N GLY A 118 13.97 -0.62 13.84
CA GLY A 118 13.24 -1.72 13.21
C GLY A 118 12.95 -2.89 14.16
N ASP A 119 13.65 -3.01 15.29
CA ASP A 119 13.54 -4.11 16.23
C ASP A 119 13.36 -3.59 17.67
N VAL A 120 12.44 -4.24 18.39
CA VAL A 120 12.03 -3.85 19.75
C VAL A 120 13.15 -4.04 20.76
N GLN A 121 13.90 -5.13 20.65
CA GLN A 121 14.98 -5.44 21.57
C GLN A 121 16.15 -4.48 21.36
N LEU A 122 16.49 -4.20 20.10
CA LEU A 122 17.50 -3.24 19.74
C LEU A 122 17.14 -1.82 20.22
N GLY A 123 15.90 -1.38 20.02
CA GLY A 123 15.45 -0.07 20.50
C GLY A 123 15.56 0.07 22.01
N ASN A 124 15.09 -0.94 22.76
CA ASN A 124 15.22 -0.95 24.22
C ASN A 124 16.67 -1.01 24.68
N ALA A 125 17.53 -1.76 23.99
CA ALA A 125 18.96 -1.84 24.29
C ALA A 125 19.66 -0.49 24.08
N ILE A 126 19.33 0.23 23.01
CA ILE A 126 19.89 1.55 22.71
C ILE A 126 19.45 2.57 23.78
N VAL A 127 18.16 2.61 24.14
CA VAL A 127 17.67 3.51 25.20
C VAL A 127 18.41 3.24 26.50
N LYS A 128 18.52 1.97 26.92
CA LYS A 128 19.26 1.59 28.12
C LYS A 128 20.73 2.01 28.06
N ALA A 129 21.39 1.81 26.92
CA ALA A 129 22.78 2.20 26.73
C ALA A 129 22.97 3.71 26.87
N ILE A 130 22.07 4.53 26.32
CA ILE A 130 22.11 5.99 26.44
C ILE A 130 21.90 6.42 27.90
N THR A 131 20.92 5.84 28.60
CA THR A 131 20.67 6.11 30.01
C THR A 131 21.89 5.78 30.87
N THR A 132 22.46 4.58 30.72
CA THR A 132 23.65 4.16 31.47
C THR A 132 24.88 4.99 31.12
N ALA A 133 25.04 5.39 29.85
CA ALA A 133 26.11 6.28 29.42
C ALA A 133 26.03 7.63 30.14
N ALA A 134 24.85 8.26 30.15
CA ALA A 134 24.62 9.53 30.85
C ALA A 134 24.94 9.42 32.35
N GLU A 135 24.46 8.36 33.02
CA GLU A 135 24.75 8.11 34.43
C GLU A 135 26.26 7.94 34.68
N SER A 136 26.94 7.17 33.83
CA SER A 136 28.38 6.94 33.95
C SER A 136 29.23 8.19 33.69
N GLY A 137 28.72 9.12 32.87
CA GLY A 137 29.30 10.44 32.61
C GLY A 137 28.98 11.48 33.69
N ASN A 138 28.35 11.09 34.80
CA ASN A 138 27.83 12.00 35.84
C ASN A 138 26.87 13.07 35.28
N HIS A 139 26.05 12.68 34.31
CA HIS A 139 24.98 13.50 33.75
C HIS A 139 23.62 12.96 34.19
N GLU A 140 22.63 13.85 34.24
CA GLU A 140 21.25 13.42 34.45
C GLU A 140 20.79 12.65 33.20
N PRO A 141 20.29 11.39 33.35
CA PRO A 141 19.83 10.62 32.22
C PRO A 141 18.60 11.29 31.58
N PRO A 142 18.51 11.30 30.23
CA PRO A 142 17.37 11.91 29.56
C PRO A 142 16.08 11.15 29.90
N ALA A 143 14.99 11.89 30.11
CA ALA A 143 13.68 11.29 30.31
C ALA A 143 13.26 10.49 29.07
N VAL A 144 12.57 9.37 29.26
CA VAL A 144 12.09 8.51 28.16
C VAL A 144 10.57 8.55 28.13
N PHE A 145 10.00 9.03 27.03
CA PHE A 145 8.55 9.13 26.84
C PHE A 145 8.10 8.15 25.76
N THR A 146 7.19 7.24 26.13
CA THR A 146 6.59 6.24 25.22
C THR A 146 5.22 6.66 24.69
N GLU A 147 4.60 7.66 25.32
CA GLU A 147 3.28 8.17 24.98
C GLU A 147 3.31 9.69 24.89
N SER A 148 2.36 10.26 24.15
CA SER A 148 2.18 11.71 23.98
C SER A 148 3.43 12.45 23.46
N THR A 149 4.33 11.75 22.79
CA THR A 149 5.49 12.33 22.09
C THR A 149 5.02 13.10 20.85
N PRO A 150 5.77 14.12 20.37
CA PRO A 150 5.43 14.81 19.12
C PRO A 150 5.19 13.86 17.94
N TYR A 151 6.00 12.80 17.85
CA TYR A 151 5.84 11.76 16.82
C TYR A 151 4.54 10.96 16.96
N SER A 152 4.19 10.51 18.17
CA SER A 152 2.92 9.82 18.41
C SER A 152 1.71 10.71 18.08
N LEU A 153 1.82 12.01 18.32
CA LEU A 153 0.79 13.00 17.98
C LEU A 153 0.67 13.21 16.47
N ILE A 154 1.79 13.21 15.73
CA ILE A 154 1.80 13.26 14.26
C ILE A 154 1.06 12.04 13.70
N LEU A 155 1.43 10.83 14.12
CA LEU A 155 0.79 9.59 13.67
C LEU A 155 -0.71 9.58 13.99
N LYS A 156 -1.08 9.99 15.22
CA LYS A 156 -2.50 10.05 15.62
C LYS A 156 -3.29 11.04 14.76
N ARG A 157 -2.77 12.26 14.54
CA ARG A 157 -3.43 13.26 13.69
C ARG A 157 -3.59 12.78 12.25
N TYR A 158 -2.55 12.15 11.70
CA TYR A 158 -2.59 11.55 10.38
C TYR A 158 -3.68 10.47 10.28
N LEU A 159 -3.69 9.49 11.18
CA LEU A 159 -4.70 8.43 11.18
C LEU A 159 -6.12 8.99 11.35
N THR A 160 -6.33 9.99 12.21
CA THR A 160 -7.62 10.66 12.34
C THR A 160 -8.08 11.33 11.05
N LYS A 161 -7.17 11.93 10.30
CA LYS A 161 -7.47 12.56 9.01
C LYS A 161 -7.78 11.52 7.93
N GLU A 162 -6.96 10.48 7.80
CA GLU A 162 -7.11 9.47 6.75
C GLU A 162 -8.32 8.55 6.97
N LEU A 163 -8.67 8.24 8.21
CA LEU A 163 -9.75 7.31 8.56
C LEU A 163 -11.08 8.01 8.86
N ASN A 164 -11.36 9.13 8.18
CA ASN A 164 -12.63 9.88 8.26
C ASN A 164 -13.06 10.30 9.68
N GLY A 165 -12.12 10.67 10.55
CA GLY A 165 -12.44 11.36 11.80
C GLY A 165 -13.12 10.52 12.88
N ALA A 166 -12.99 9.19 12.85
CA ALA A 166 -13.49 8.35 13.94
C ALA A 166 -12.93 8.84 15.30
N PRO A 167 -13.77 9.10 16.31
CA PRO A 167 -13.38 9.84 17.51
C PRO A 167 -12.36 9.10 18.39
N HIS A 168 -12.20 7.79 18.18
CA HIS A 168 -11.30 6.92 18.93
C HIS A 168 -10.53 5.99 17.99
N ILE A 169 -9.51 6.52 17.30
CA ILE A 169 -8.56 5.68 16.57
C ILE A 169 -7.42 5.33 17.51
N GLU A 170 -7.36 4.07 17.91
CA GLU A 170 -6.23 3.49 18.62
C GLU A 170 -5.30 2.76 17.63
N LEU A 171 -4.01 3.07 17.72
CA LEU A 171 -2.98 2.37 16.98
C LEU A 171 -2.68 1.06 17.72
N GLN A 172 -3.09 -0.08 17.17
CA GLN A 172 -2.90 -1.40 17.77
C GLN A 172 -1.51 -1.98 17.47
N HIS A 173 -0.99 -1.73 16.27
CA HIS A 173 0.32 -2.24 15.82
C HIS A 173 1.08 -1.20 15.01
N PHE A 174 2.41 -1.19 15.17
CA PHE A 174 3.33 -0.38 14.38
C PHE A 174 4.58 -1.20 14.00
N ALA A 175 4.96 -1.16 12.72
CA ALA A 175 6.17 -1.81 12.24
C ALA A 175 6.80 -1.05 11.07
N LEU A 176 8.13 -1.01 11.03
CA LEU A 176 8.87 -0.58 9.84
C LEU A 176 9.11 -1.79 8.94
N VAL A 177 8.75 -1.73 7.66
CA VAL A 177 8.85 -2.88 6.74
C VAL A 177 9.26 -2.42 5.34
N TYR A 178 9.64 -3.37 4.50
CA TYR A 178 9.63 -3.17 3.06
C TYR A 178 8.33 -3.71 2.48
N TRP A 179 7.63 -2.92 1.68
CA TRP A 179 6.34 -3.27 1.11
C TRP A 179 6.38 -3.28 -0.42
N LYS A 180 5.76 -4.29 -1.02
CA LYS A 180 5.55 -4.35 -2.46
C LYS A 180 4.12 -4.76 -2.77
N GLU A 181 3.47 -3.97 -3.60
CA GLU A 181 2.19 -4.35 -4.19
C GLU A 181 2.43 -5.11 -5.49
N VAL A 182 1.76 -6.25 -5.63
CA VAL A 182 1.78 -7.05 -6.85
C VAL A 182 0.33 -7.25 -7.30
N VAL A 183 0.00 -6.57 -8.40
CA VAL A 183 -1.21 -6.86 -9.18
C VAL A 183 -0.99 -8.22 -9.83
N GLN A 184 -1.91 -9.18 -9.66
CA GLN A 184 -1.93 -10.30 -10.60
C GLN A 184 -2.23 -9.71 -11.97
N PRO A 185 -1.33 -9.81 -12.97
CA PRO A 185 -1.66 -9.34 -14.30
C PRO A 185 -2.97 -10.02 -14.71
N ASN A 186 -3.89 -9.32 -15.35
CA ASN A 186 -5.09 -9.95 -15.89
C ASN A 186 -4.75 -10.63 -17.22
N TRP A 187 -3.78 -11.55 -17.23
CA TRP A 187 -3.23 -12.22 -18.44
C TRP A 187 -4.20 -13.25 -19.06
N TRP A 188 -5.42 -13.37 -18.53
CA TRP A 188 -6.46 -14.31 -18.98
C TRP A 188 -7.54 -13.69 -19.87
N ARG A 189 -7.48 -12.41 -20.21
CA ARG A 189 -8.23 -11.95 -21.40
C ARG A 189 -7.51 -12.55 -22.61
N LYS A 190 -8.17 -13.47 -23.33
CA LYS A 190 -7.75 -13.78 -24.70
C LYS A 190 -7.63 -12.44 -25.42
N PRO A 191 -6.51 -12.14 -26.09
CA PRO A 191 -6.49 -11.00 -26.99
C PRO A 191 -7.73 -11.11 -27.88
N PRO A 192 -8.53 -10.05 -28.04
CA PRO A 192 -9.48 -10.04 -29.15
C PRO A 192 -8.69 -10.42 -30.41
N ALA A 193 -9.27 -11.23 -31.29
CA ALA A 193 -8.62 -11.62 -32.54
C ALA A 193 -8.44 -10.42 -33.51
N GLU A 194 -8.73 -9.20 -33.03
CA GLU A 194 -8.80 -7.95 -33.74
C GLU A 194 -7.95 -6.92 -33.00
N TRP A 195 -7.29 -6.05 -33.76
CA TRP A 195 -6.52 -4.93 -33.23
C TRP A 195 -7.44 -3.94 -32.49
N VAL A 196 -7.05 -3.55 -31.29
CA VAL A 196 -7.78 -2.58 -30.47
C VAL A 196 -6.91 -1.36 -30.25
N GLN A 197 -7.50 -0.17 -30.38
CA GLN A 197 -6.83 1.07 -30.04
C GLN A 197 -6.81 1.25 -28.53
N SER A 198 -5.64 1.57 -27.99
CA SER A 198 -5.45 1.75 -26.55
C SER A 198 -4.47 2.87 -26.24
N TYR A 199 -4.52 3.41 -25.01
CA TYR A 199 -3.62 4.48 -24.58
C TYR A 199 -2.49 3.93 -23.70
N PHE A 200 -1.25 3.99 -24.21
CA PHE A 200 -0.06 3.52 -23.50
C PHE A 200 0.76 4.67 -22.93
N VAL A 201 1.23 4.52 -21.69
CA VAL A 201 2.17 5.43 -21.04
C VAL A 201 3.37 4.63 -20.55
N LEU A 202 4.57 5.01 -20.99
CA LEU A 202 5.81 4.47 -20.46
C LEU A 202 6.29 5.35 -19.29
N LYS A 203 6.54 4.76 -18.13
CA LYS A 203 7.10 5.45 -16.97
C LYS A 203 8.09 4.55 -16.24
N GLY A 204 9.37 4.92 -16.27
CA GLY A 204 10.46 4.09 -15.74
C GLY A 204 10.55 2.76 -16.49
N THR A 205 10.65 1.66 -15.74
CA THR A 205 10.68 0.27 -16.26
C THR A 205 9.30 -0.32 -16.55
N LYS A 206 8.22 0.47 -16.45
CA LYS A 206 6.83 -0.01 -16.54
C LYS A 206 6.08 0.68 -17.67
N MET A 207 5.31 -0.11 -18.42
CA MET A 207 4.39 0.37 -19.44
C MET A 207 2.95 0.16 -18.95
N TYR A 208 2.19 1.26 -18.89
CA TYR A 208 0.83 1.32 -18.38
C TYR A 208 -0.14 1.42 -19.55
N LEU A 209 -1.19 0.62 -19.50
CA LEU A 209 -2.31 0.62 -20.43
C LEU A 209 -3.51 1.29 -19.74
N PHE A 210 -4.09 2.30 -20.38
CA PHE A 210 -5.29 2.99 -19.91
C PHE A 210 -6.44 2.83 -20.89
N THR A 211 -7.66 2.93 -20.35
CA THR A 211 -8.90 2.92 -21.14
C THR A 211 -8.96 4.08 -22.14
N ASP A 212 -8.43 5.24 -21.73
CA ASP A 212 -8.37 6.45 -22.55
C ASP A 212 -7.19 7.36 -22.14
N SER A 213 -7.10 8.53 -22.77
CA SER A 213 -6.06 9.52 -22.51
C SER A 213 -6.20 10.27 -21.17
N SER A 214 -7.29 10.07 -20.41
CA SER A 214 -7.47 10.71 -19.10
C SER A 214 -6.55 10.12 -18.03
N CYS A 215 -6.00 8.93 -18.28
CA CYS A 215 -5.11 8.19 -17.38
C CYS A 215 -5.71 7.91 -15.98
N LYS A 216 -7.04 7.92 -15.84
CA LYS A 216 -7.73 7.70 -14.55
C LYS A 216 -7.95 6.22 -14.25
N GLU A 217 -8.25 5.43 -15.27
CA GLU A 217 -8.54 3.99 -15.14
C GLU A 217 -7.52 3.17 -15.93
N GLY A 218 -6.61 2.51 -15.21
CA GLY A 218 -5.60 1.63 -15.80
C GLY A 218 -6.14 0.21 -16.02
N GLU A 219 -5.92 -0.35 -17.20
CA GLU A 219 -6.32 -1.71 -17.55
C GLU A 219 -5.23 -2.75 -17.27
N LEU A 220 -3.98 -2.42 -17.56
CA LEU A 220 -2.85 -3.34 -17.48
C LEU A 220 -1.55 -2.60 -17.17
N ILE A 221 -0.67 -3.25 -16.41
CA ILE A 221 0.70 -2.80 -16.17
C ILE A 221 1.62 -3.90 -16.67
N ILE A 222 2.54 -3.55 -17.55
CA ILE A 222 3.55 -4.45 -18.11
C ILE A 222 4.89 -4.03 -17.52
N ASN A 223 5.52 -4.95 -16.78
CA ASN A 223 6.90 -4.76 -16.33
C ASN A 223 7.84 -5.11 -17.48
N LEU A 224 8.59 -4.13 -17.98
CA LEU A 224 9.46 -4.33 -19.13
C LEU A 224 10.70 -5.16 -18.76
N TRP A 225 11.03 -5.32 -17.48
CA TRP A 225 12.13 -6.21 -17.09
C TRP A 225 11.79 -7.70 -17.26
N ASP A 226 10.49 -8.04 -17.26
CA ASP A 226 10.03 -9.38 -17.61
C ASP A 226 10.15 -9.63 -19.12
N CYS A 227 10.29 -8.56 -19.93
CA CYS A 227 10.45 -8.66 -21.37
C CYS A 227 11.84 -9.21 -21.68
N THR A 228 11.93 -10.28 -22.45
CA THR A 228 13.21 -10.86 -22.87
C THR A 228 13.75 -10.14 -24.08
N GLU A 229 12.89 -9.79 -25.03
CA GLU A 229 13.27 -9.21 -26.33
C GLU A 229 12.17 -8.31 -26.88
N ILE A 230 12.56 -7.36 -27.73
CA ILE A 230 11.66 -6.55 -28.56
C ILE A 230 11.97 -6.89 -30.02
N LEU A 231 10.97 -7.30 -30.78
CA LEU A 231 11.12 -7.70 -32.17
C LEU A 231 10.27 -6.81 -33.08
N GLU A 232 10.84 -6.30 -34.16
CA GLU A 232 10.05 -5.64 -35.21
C GLU A 232 9.22 -6.70 -35.95
N LEU A 233 7.93 -6.44 -36.16
CA LEU A 233 7.05 -7.35 -36.89
C LEU A 233 7.26 -7.18 -38.41
N ASP A 234 7.41 -8.30 -39.12
CA ASP A 234 7.62 -8.30 -40.57
C ASP A 234 6.40 -7.73 -41.31
N ALA A 235 6.63 -6.67 -42.12
CA ALA A 235 5.63 -5.93 -42.89
C ALA A 235 4.84 -6.80 -43.89
N LYS A 236 5.23 -8.06 -44.11
CA LYS A 236 4.57 -9.02 -45.00
C LYS A 236 3.28 -9.64 -44.44
N LYS A 237 2.95 -9.44 -43.15
CA LYS A 237 1.82 -10.09 -42.45
C LYS A 237 0.72 -9.14 -41.96
N ASP A 238 0.25 -8.24 -42.82
CA ASP A 238 -0.87 -7.30 -42.54
C ASP A 238 -0.67 -6.32 -41.35
N CYS A 239 0.52 -6.27 -40.75
CA CYS A 239 0.87 -5.34 -39.68
C CYS A 239 1.95 -4.38 -40.17
N GLN A 240 1.56 -3.16 -40.55
CA GLN A 240 2.51 -2.09 -40.86
C GLN A 240 2.89 -1.37 -39.58
N TRP A 241 4.20 -1.22 -39.36
CA TRP A 241 4.78 -0.47 -38.23
C TRP A 241 4.43 -1.07 -36.86
N GLY A 242 4.49 -2.39 -36.78
CA GLY A 242 4.28 -3.13 -35.55
C GLY A 242 5.57 -3.67 -34.94
N PHE A 243 5.56 -3.85 -33.62
CA PHE A 243 6.60 -4.52 -32.88
C PHE A 243 5.99 -5.44 -31.81
N GLU A 244 6.76 -6.42 -31.35
CA GLU A 244 6.36 -7.43 -30.41
C GLU A 244 7.25 -7.39 -29.17
N LEU A 245 6.63 -7.42 -28.00
CA LEU A 245 7.28 -7.62 -26.71
C LEU A 245 7.19 -9.10 -26.33
N VAL A 246 8.34 -9.75 -26.17
CA VAL A 246 8.42 -11.15 -25.77
C VAL A 246 8.39 -11.22 -24.24
N LEU A 247 7.24 -11.59 -23.66
CA LEU A 247 7.06 -11.72 -22.21
C LEU A 247 7.01 -13.21 -21.81
N PRO A 248 7.31 -13.57 -20.54
CA PRO A 248 7.44 -14.97 -20.11
C PRO A 248 6.12 -15.76 -20.20
N ASN A 249 4.99 -15.03 -20.23
CA ASN A 249 3.65 -15.57 -20.19
C ASN A 249 2.86 -15.35 -21.51
N GLY A 250 3.52 -14.86 -22.56
CA GLY A 250 2.93 -14.63 -23.88
C GLY A 250 3.36 -13.30 -24.49
N ASN A 251 3.43 -13.25 -25.82
CA ASN A 251 3.89 -12.05 -26.52
C ASN A 251 2.79 -11.00 -26.61
N LEU A 252 3.18 -9.72 -26.56
CA LEU A 252 2.30 -8.58 -26.83
C LEU A 252 2.71 -7.91 -28.14
N GLN A 253 1.78 -7.83 -29.09
CA GLN A 253 2.00 -7.13 -30.35
C GLN A 253 1.37 -5.74 -30.30
N LEU A 254 2.14 -4.74 -30.71
CA LEU A 254 1.76 -3.34 -30.73
C LEU A 254 1.91 -2.81 -32.15
N GLN A 255 0.94 -2.01 -32.61
CA GLN A 255 1.00 -1.33 -33.88
C GLN A 255 1.01 0.19 -33.65
N CYS A 256 1.94 0.87 -34.29
CA CYS A 256 2.05 2.32 -34.23
C CYS A 256 1.43 2.99 -35.47
N PRO A 257 1.05 4.28 -35.39
CA PRO A 257 0.48 5.01 -36.53
C PRO A 257 1.53 5.40 -37.59
N SER A 258 2.82 5.29 -37.29
CA SER A 258 3.92 5.57 -38.22
C SER A 258 5.18 4.78 -37.86
N LYS A 259 6.08 4.64 -38.83
CA LYS A 259 7.40 4.04 -38.63
C LYS A 259 8.23 4.80 -37.60
N ASP A 260 8.17 6.13 -37.60
CA ASP A 260 8.94 6.96 -36.67
C ASP A 260 8.46 6.77 -35.22
N GLU A 261 7.14 6.67 -35.01
CA GLU A 261 6.59 6.37 -33.68
C GLU A 261 6.95 4.94 -33.24
N MET A 262 6.91 3.96 -34.15
CA MET A 262 7.36 2.59 -33.85
C MET A 262 8.82 2.57 -33.38
N ILE A 263 9.73 3.19 -34.13
CA ILE A 263 11.17 3.24 -33.80
C ILE A 263 11.38 3.95 -32.46
N LYS A 264 10.67 5.05 -32.22
CA LYS A 264 10.72 5.81 -30.97
C LYS A 264 10.26 4.96 -29.78
N TRP A 265 9.14 4.25 -29.91
CA TRP A 265 8.64 3.35 -28.87
C TRP A 265 9.59 2.20 -28.61
N MET A 266 10.07 1.50 -29.65
CA MET A 266 11.04 0.41 -29.48
C MET A 266 12.31 0.88 -28.77
N ARG A 267 12.83 2.07 -29.10
CA ARG A 267 13.98 2.66 -28.41
C ARG A 267 13.69 2.91 -26.93
N LEU A 268 12.57 3.57 -26.62
CA LEU A 268 12.20 3.91 -25.24
C LEU A 268 11.95 2.66 -24.38
N VAL A 269 11.30 1.64 -24.94
CA VAL A 269 11.09 0.36 -24.26
C VAL A 269 12.44 -0.34 -24.05
N ASN A 270 13.34 -0.34 -25.03
CA ASN A 270 14.66 -0.95 -24.88
C ASN A 270 15.51 -0.22 -23.82
N GLU A 271 15.44 1.10 -23.75
CA GLU A 271 16.06 1.88 -22.66
C GLU A 271 15.49 1.48 -21.30
N ALA A 272 14.18 1.33 -21.19
CA ALA A 272 13.50 0.91 -19.97
C ALA A 272 13.73 -0.56 -19.57
N MET A 273 13.98 -1.45 -20.54
CA MET A 273 14.36 -2.85 -20.27
C MET A 273 15.76 -2.94 -19.65
N ASN A 274 16.65 -2.02 -20.04
CA ASN A 274 18.05 -2.02 -19.65
C ASN A 274 18.38 -1.05 -18.49
N SER A 275 17.38 -0.35 -17.94
CA SER A 275 17.59 0.55 -16.79
C SER A 275 17.62 -0.21 -15.47
N GLN A 276 18.33 0.34 -14.48
CA GLN A 276 18.32 -0.21 -13.11
C GLN A 276 16.94 -0.05 -12.46
N ASN A 277 16.58 -1.05 -11.66
CA ASN A 277 15.24 -1.29 -11.15
C ASN A 277 14.71 -0.14 -10.25
N ASP A 278 13.48 0.30 -10.50
CA ASP A 278 12.67 1.14 -9.59
C ASP A 278 11.59 0.29 -8.87
N ASP A 279 11.57 -1.04 -9.09
CA ASP A 279 10.57 -2.00 -8.58
C ASP A 279 11.00 -2.68 -7.26
N ASP A 280 11.84 -1.99 -6.50
CA ASP A 280 12.25 -2.41 -5.16
C ASP A 280 11.09 -2.23 -4.17
N ALA A 281 11.01 -3.13 -3.19
CA ALA A 281 10.02 -2.98 -2.13
C ALA A 281 10.26 -1.65 -1.40
N ALA A 282 9.20 -0.86 -1.23
CA ALA A 282 9.29 0.45 -0.62
C ALA A 282 9.46 0.33 0.89
N ALA A 283 10.51 0.93 1.45
CA ALA A 283 10.63 1.08 2.89
C ALA A 283 9.50 1.98 3.41
N CYS A 284 8.75 1.51 4.40
CA CYS A 284 7.55 2.18 4.86
C CYS A 284 7.22 1.76 6.30
N MET A 285 6.14 2.33 6.82
CA MET A 285 5.52 1.93 8.08
C MET A 285 4.17 1.26 7.83
N ILE A 286 3.92 0.19 8.59
CA ILE A 286 2.60 -0.39 8.78
C ILE A 286 2.01 0.16 10.07
N MET A 287 0.76 0.59 10.01
CA MET A 287 -0.08 0.95 11.14
C MET A 287 -1.37 0.12 11.08
N ILE A 288 -1.66 -0.63 12.13
CA ILE A 288 -2.91 -1.39 12.25
C ILE A 288 -3.75 -0.74 13.34
N THR A 289 -4.99 -0.40 13.03
CA THR A 289 -6.00 0.06 13.98
C THR A 289 -7.00 -1.06 14.25
N GLU A 290 -8.11 -0.77 14.94
CA GLU A 290 -9.17 -1.76 15.18
C GLU A 290 -9.84 -2.27 13.89
N ALA A 291 -9.82 -1.47 12.81
CA ALA A 291 -10.57 -1.78 11.59
C ALA A 291 -9.74 -1.67 10.30
N GLN A 292 -8.58 -1.01 10.34
CA GLN A 292 -7.85 -0.62 9.14
C GLN A 292 -6.40 -1.09 9.19
N PHE A 293 -5.90 -1.49 8.03
CA PHE A 293 -4.49 -1.76 7.78
C PHE A 293 -3.96 -0.64 6.88
N VAL A 294 -3.03 0.15 7.38
CA VAL A 294 -2.49 1.33 6.70
C VAL A 294 -1.00 1.13 6.44
N VAL A 295 -0.58 1.36 5.21
CA VAL A 295 0.81 1.41 4.78
C VAL A 295 1.12 2.84 4.36
N ALA A 296 2.15 3.44 4.96
CA ALA A 296 2.44 4.86 4.75
C ALA A 296 3.95 5.16 4.78
N GLN A 297 4.32 6.33 4.27
CA GLN A 297 5.67 6.88 4.32
C GLN A 297 5.66 8.29 4.90
N GLU A 298 6.67 8.62 5.68
CA GLU A 298 6.91 9.97 6.16
C GLU A 298 7.37 10.88 5.02
N GLY A 299 6.99 12.15 5.06
CA GLY A 299 7.68 13.18 4.28
C GLY A 299 9.07 13.45 4.81
N GLU A 300 9.95 13.95 3.96
CA GLU A 300 11.31 14.37 4.33
C GLU A 300 11.34 15.35 5.53
N LYS A 301 10.29 16.16 5.67
CA LYS A 301 10.12 17.16 6.74
C LYS A 301 9.00 16.81 7.73
N CYS A 302 8.63 15.53 7.87
CA CYS A 302 7.52 15.05 8.69
C CYS A 302 7.52 15.62 10.12
N TYR A 303 8.69 15.80 10.75
CA TYR A 303 8.80 16.37 12.10
C TYR A 303 8.44 17.87 12.20
N SER A 304 8.45 18.58 11.07
CA SER A 304 8.12 20.00 10.97
C SER A 304 6.68 20.23 10.48
N ASP A 305 6.26 19.50 9.44
CA ASP A 305 4.96 19.72 8.78
C ASP A 305 3.91 18.63 9.09
N GLY A 306 4.32 17.51 9.70
CA GLY A 306 3.46 16.36 9.97
C GLY A 306 3.03 15.59 8.71
N PHE A 307 3.70 15.79 7.58
CA PHE A 307 3.31 15.16 6.32
C PHE A 307 3.63 13.66 6.32
N ILE A 308 2.58 12.86 6.09
CA ILE A 308 2.66 11.41 5.89
C ILE A 308 1.85 11.09 4.64
N ARG A 309 2.46 10.33 3.72
CA ARG A 309 1.85 9.84 2.49
C ARG A 309 1.32 8.43 2.70
N THR A 310 0.03 8.23 2.49
CA THR A 310 -0.59 6.90 2.40
C THR A 310 -0.13 6.21 1.11
N LEU A 311 0.42 5.00 1.22
CA LEU A 311 0.75 4.13 0.07
C LEU A 311 -0.44 3.23 -0.28
N VAL A 312 -0.98 2.56 0.72
CA VAL A 312 -2.22 1.80 0.61
C VAL A 312 -2.93 1.75 1.96
N SER A 313 -4.26 1.75 1.95
CA SER A 313 -5.09 1.58 3.14
C SER A 313 -6.29 0.72 2.78
N PHE A 314 -6.58 -0.29 3.58
CA PHE A 314 -7.75 -1.15 3.41
C PHE A 314 -8.32 -1.63 4.74
N PRO A 315 -9.64 -1.86 4.81
CA PRO A 315 -10.26 -2.53 5.94
C PRO A 315 -9.65 -3.91 6.20
N LEU A 316 -9.50 -4.28 7.47
CA LEU A 316 -9.05 -5.62 7.86
C LEU A 316 -10.01 -6.72 7.37
N SER A 317 -11.30 -6.39 7.20
CA SER A 317 -12.33 -7.27 6.64
C SER A 317 -12.08 -7.67 5.17
N ASP A 318 -11.28 -6.89 4.46
CA ASP A 318 -11.06 -7.09 3.02
C ASP A 318 -9.88 -8.04 2.76
N ILE A 319 -9.12 -8.36 3.80
CA ILE A 319 -8.05 -9.36 3.77
C ILE A 319 -8.69 -10.75 3.65
N ARG A 320 -8.57 -11.35 2.46
CA ARG A 320 -9.17 -12.66 2.16
C ARG A 320 -8.35 -13.81 2.69
N LYS A 321 -7.02 -13.72 2.57
CA LYS A 321 -6.05 -14.74 2.99
C LYS A 321 -4.69 -14.11 3.29
N GLY A 322 -3.95 -14.74 4.17
CA GLY A 322 -2.54 -14.44 4.41
C GLY A 322 -1.66 -15.67 4.24
N TRP A 323 -0.41 -15.46 3.86
CA TRP A 323 0.62 -16.48 3.85
C TRP A 323 1.87 -16.00 4.55
N ILE A 324 2.47 -16.89 5.32
CA ILE A 324 3.75 -16.67 5.96
C ILE A 324 4.80 -17.41 5.15
N VAL A 325 5.83 -16.68 4.75
CA VAL A 325 6.97 -17.23 4.02
C VAL A 325 8.22 -16.97 4.86
N ARG A 326 8.79 -18.06 5.38
CA ARG A 326 10.08 -18.04 6.06
C ARG A 326 11.11 -18.71 5.16
N THR A 327 12.19 -18.00 4.89
CA THR A 327 13.39 -18.55 4.25
C THR A 327 14.60 -18.21 5.10
N ASP A 328 15.75 -18.82 4.78
CA ASP A 328 17.00 -18.53 5.47
C ASP A 328 17.41 -17.04 5.39
N THR A 329 16.90 -16.32 4.39
CA THR A 329 17.28 -14.93 4.10
C THR A 329 16.13 -13.93 4.23
N HIS A 330 14.88 -14.38 4.22
CA HIS A 330 13.72 -13.51 4.17
C HIS A 330 12.60 -13.99 5.07
N MET A 331 12.00 -13.02 5.77
CA MET A 331 10.79 -13.20 6.56
C MET A 331 9.72 -12.36 5.89
N ALA A 332 8.65 -12.98 5.38
CA ALA A 332 7.62 -12.26 4.64
C ALA A 332 6.20 -12.66 5.04
N LEU A 333 5.33 -11.67 5.04
CA LEU A 333 3.88 -11.81 5.10
C LEU A 333 3.31 -11.41 3.75
N VAL A 334 2.50 -12.28 3.16
CA VAL A 334 1.76 -11.98 1.93
C VAL A 334 0.29 -11.90 2.28
N LEU A 335 -0.35 -10.75 2.04
CA LEU A 335 -1.79 -10.58 2.23
C LEU A 335 -2.47 -10.46 0.88
N ARG A 336 -3.53 -11.25 0.67
CA ARG A 336 -4.44 -11.08 -0.46
C ARG A 336 -5.60 -10.20 -0.05
N VAL A 337 -5.68 -9.03 -0.67
CA VAL A 337 -6.78 -8.09 -0.54
C VAL A 337 -7.44 -8.00 -1.91
N ASP A 338 -8.67 -8.51 -2.01
CA ASP A 338 -9.37 -8.71 -3.28
C ASP A 338 -8.54 -9.42 -4.38
N ALA A 339 -8.14 -8.68 -5.42
CA ALA A 339 -7.34 -9.17 -6.55
C ALA A 339 -5.83 -8.89 -6.42
N MET A 340 -5.41 -8.23 -5.34
CA MET A 340 -4.06 -7.73 -5.12
C MET A 340 -3.33 -8.59 -4.09
N TYR A 341 -2.01 -8.71 -4.26
CA TYR A 341 -1.13 -9.31 -3.27
C TYR A 341 -0.20 -8.24 -2.71
N HIS A 342 -0.25 -8.03 -1.41
CA HIS A 342 0.67 -7.14 -0.70
C HIS A 342 1.73 -7.99 -0.01
N TRP A 343 2.98 -7.78 -0.41
CA TRP A 343 4.15 -8.42 0.18
C TRP A 343 4.76 -7.48 1.20
N PHE A 344 4.97 -7.99 2.40
CA PHE A 344 5.63 -7.28 3.49
C PHE A 344 6.86 -8.08 3.89
N PHE A 345 8.03 -7.48 3.79
CA PHE A 345 9.30 -8.09 4.17
C PHE A 345 9.78 -7.52 5.50
N PHE A 346 10.12 -8.42 6.41
CA PHE A 346 10.58 -8.16 7.76
C PHE A 346 12.05 -8.55 7.87
N ARG A 347 12.76 -7.91 8.82
CA ARG A 347 14.19 -8.14 9.01
C ARG A 347 14.46 -9.35 9.89
N SER A 348 13.50 -9.74 10.72
CA SER A 348 13.62 -10.84 11.67
C SER A 348 12.33 -11.64 11.78
N GLU A 349 12.47 -12.87 12.28
CA GLU A 349 11.33 -13.73 12.60
C GLU A 349 10.46 -13.12 13.70
N THR A 350 11.09 -12.48 14.69
CA THR A 350 10.39 -11.82 15.80
C THR A 350 9.48 -10.67 15.33
N GLU A 351 9.92 -9.89 14.34
CA GLU A 351 9.10 -8.84 13.73
C GLU A 351 7.87 -9.41 13.01
N LEU A 352 8.09 -10.46 12.21
CA LEU A 352 7.03 -11.16 11.48
C LEU A 352 6.00 -11.80 12.43
N ASP A 353 6.47 -12.49 13.46
CA ASP A 353 5.60 -13.13 14.45
C ASP A 353 4.73 -12.11 15.20
N ARG A 354 5.28 -10.93 15.49
CA ARG A 354 4.55 -9.85 16.18
C ARG A 354 3.37 -9.35 15.34
N ILE A 355 3.56 -9.15 14.03
CA ILE A 355 2.45 -8.75 13.16
C ILE A 355 1.44 -9.88 12.97
N ILE A 356 1.89 -11.13 12.84
CA ILE A 356 0.99 -12.30 12.74
C ILE A 356 0.12 -12.40 14.00
N LYS A 357 0.73 -12.25 15.18
CA LYS A 357 0.01 -12.22 16.46
C LYS A 357 -1.04 -11.10 16.49
N SER A 358 -0.70 -9.93 15.98
CA SER A 358 -1.62 -8.79 15.92
C SER A 358 -2.78 -9.05 14.96
N LEU A 359 -2.52 -9.69 13.82
CA LEU A 359 -3.55 -10.06 12.84
C LEU A 359 -4.40 -11.26 13.29
N SER A 360 -3.89 -12.11 14.17
CA SER A 360 -4.60 -13.32 14.66
C SER A 360 -5.87 -13.01 15.47
N ILE A 361 -6.01 -11.78 15.94
CA ILE A 361 -7.21 -11.29 16.66
C ILE A 361 -8.39 -11.15 15.68
N TYR A 362 -8.11 -10.99 14.40
CA TYR A 362 -9.10 -10.85 13.34
C TYR A 362 -9.35 -12.19 12.63
N PRO A 363 -10.52 -12.40 12.02
CA PRO A 363 -10.87 -13.65 11.33
C PRO A 363 -10.17 -13.78 9.96
N ILE A 364 -8.84 -13.60 9.94
CA ILE A 364 -7.99 -13.68 8.75
C ILE A 364 -7.34 -15.06 8.72
N SER A 365 -7.59 -15.83 7.65
CA SER A 365 -6.93 -17.12 7.45
C SER A 365 -5.48 -16.91 7.00
N ILE A 366 -4.53 -17.03 7.94
CA ILE A 366 -3.09 -16.97 7.67
C ILE A 366 -2.51 -18.38 7.70
N MET A 367 -1.84 -18.81 6.63
CA MET A 367 -1.22 -20.12 6.52
C MET A 367 0.30 -20.01 6.37
N GLU A 368 1.04 -20.90 7.03
CA GLU A 368 2.48 -21.00 6.81
C GLU A 368 2.79 -21.90 5.60
N ILE A 369 3.69 -21.42 4.73
CA ILE A 369 4.17 -22.18 3.58
C ILE A 369 5.44 -22.90 4.01
N ASP A 370 5.26 -24.12 4.50
CA ASP A 370 6.34 -24.95 5.01
C ASP A 370 7.12 -25.63 3.87
N GLN A 371 8.42 -25.34 3.75
CA GLN A 371 9.27 -25.96 2.70
C GLN A 371 9.45 -27.49 2.89
N HIS A 372 9.15 -28.02 4.08
CA HIS A 372 9.34 -29.44 4.42
C HIS A 372 8.19 -30.36 4.03
N SER A 373 7.02 -29.81 3.68
CA SER A 373 5.81 -30.60 3.42
C SER A 373 5.81 -31.34 2.06
N GLN A 374 6.86 -31.20 1.25
CA GLN A 374 7.01 -31.87 -0.06
C GLN A 374 7.86 -33.17 -0.05
N ARG A 375 8.45 -33.60 1.09
CA ARG A 375 9.32 -34.81 1.11
C ARG A 375 8.64 -36.13 1.53
N CYS A 376 7.39 -36.12 1.99
CA CYS A 376 6.73 -37.31 2.56
C CYS A 376 5.54 -37.83 1.74
N THR A 377 5.70 -38.08 0.44
CA THR A 377 4.72 -38.90 -0.32
C THR A 377 5.33 -39.48 -1.60
N MET A 378 6.42 -40.24 -1.53
CA MET A 378 6.77 -41.21 -2.58
C MET A 378 7.48 -42.44 -2.02
N GLN A 379 6.71 -43.35 -1.42
CA GLN A 379 7.08 -44.77 -1.40
C GLN A 379 6.24 -45.47 -2.48
N HIS A 380 6.89 -45.89 -3.57
CA HIS A 380 6.36 -46.91 -4.47
C HIS A 380 7.14 -48.22 -4.26
N PRO A 381 6.48 -49.39 -4.36
CA PRO A 381 7.07 -50.71 -4.11
C PRO A 381 8.00 -51.17 -5.25
N PRO A 382 8.87 -52.18 -5.02
CA PRO A 382 10.07 -52.38 -5.81
C PRO A 382 9.82 -53.19 -7.10
N ARG A 383 10.50 -52.80 -8.19
CA ARG A 383 10.74 -53.68 -9.35
C ARG A 383 12.23 -54.02 -9.48
N GLN A 384 12.46 -55.28 -9.85
CA GLN A 384 13.71 -56.02 -9.78
C GLN A 384 14.85 -55.52 -10.68
N LYS A 385 16.04 -55.86 -10.19
CA LYS A 385 17.43 -55.65 -10.64
C LYS A 385 17.74 -55.96 -12.11
N SER A 386 18.74 -55.26 -12.65
CA SER A 386 19.96 -55.91 -13.16
C SER A 386 21.21 -55.16 -12.66
N LYS A 387 22.24 -55.94 -12.33
CA LYS A 387 23.49 -55.56 -11.66
C LYS A 387 24.50 -55.02 -12.68
N LEU A 388 25.25 -53.98 -12.33
CA LEU A 388 26.71 -53.97 -12.52
C LEU A 388 27.37 -53.05 -11.49
N SER A 389 28.46 -53.58 -10.95
CA SER A 389 29.21 -53.14 -9.77
C SER A 389 30.51 -52.50 -10.24
N TYR A 390 30.98 -51.42 -9.60
CA TYR A 390 32.26 -51.43 -8.89
C TYR A 390 32.41 -50.24 -7.92
N ASP A 391 33.30 -50.47 -6.96
CA ASP A 391 33.47 -49.93 -5.61
C ASP A 391 34.04 -48.49 -5.46
N LYS A 392 33.63 -47.90 -4.33
CA LYS A 392 34.37 -47.10 -3.33
C LYS A 392 35.13 -45.81 -3.70
N GLY A 393 34.56 -44.71 -3.19
CA GLY A 393 35.19 -43.98 -2.08
C GLY A 393 35.73 -42.58 -2.39
N ARG A 394 34.98 -41.54 -1.96
CA ARG A 394 35.44 -40.34 -1.22
C ARG A 394 34.28 -39.32 -1.09
N CYS A 395 34.04 -38.81 0.12
CA CYS A 395 33.30 -37.57 0.40
C CYS A 395 34.26 -36.39 0.13
N VAL A 396 33.93 -35.14 -0.26
CA VAL A 396 32.79 -34.17 -0.24
C VAL A 396 33.12 -33.09 -1.36
N PRO A 397 32.44 -31.94 -1.64
CA PRO A 397 31.07 -31.41 -1.39
C PRO A 397 30.36 -30.74 -2.62
N VAL A 398 29.10 -30.28 -2.40
CA VAL A 398 28.25 -29.30 -3.16
C VAL A 398 27.84 -29.56 -4.63
N GLY A 399 26.52 -29.53 -4.88
CA GLY A 399 25.93 -29.33 -6.20
C GLY A 399 24.41 -29.29 -6.13
N TRP A 400 23.85 -28.08 -6.12
CA TRP A 400 22.41 -27.82 -6.19
C TRP A 400 21.82 -28.44 -7.46
N LYS A 401 20.70 -29.18 -7.33
CA LYS A 401 19.82 -29.48 -8.46
C LYS A 401 18.44 -28.86 -8.18
N PRO A 402 17.87 -28.08 -9.11
CA PRO A 402 16.52 -27.57 -8.97
C PRO A 402 15.52 -28.73 -8.95
N LEU A 403 14.51 -28.62 -8.08
CA LEU A 403 13.33 -29.48 -8.11
C LEU A 403 12.56 -29.23 -9.42
N VAL A 404 12.82 -30.07 -10.42
CA VAL A 404 12.03 -30.12 -11.65
C VAL A 404 10.70 -30.80 -11.31
N VAL A 405 9.66 -30.01 -11.08
CA VAL A 405 8.28 -30.53 -11.07
C VAL A 405 7.93 -30.96 -12.49
N ASP A 406 7.59 -32.22 -12.68
CA ASP A 406 7.17 -32.76 -13.97
C ASP A 406 6.06 -31.87 -14.57
N ALA A 407 6.28 -31.44 -15.81
CA ALA A 407 5.40 -30.50 -16.50
C ALA A 407 3.94 -30.98 -16.54
N ARG A 408 3.68 -32.29 -16.55
CA ARG A 408 2.32 -32.85 -16.60
C ARG A 408 1.62 -32.75 -15.25
N VAL A 409 2.35 -32.93 -14.15
CA VAL A 409 1.82 -32.77 -12.79
C VAL A 409 1.53 -31.29 -12.51
N ARG A 410 2.44 -30.41 -12.97
CA ARG A 410 2.24 -28.96 -12.98
C ARG A 410 0.95 -28.61 -13.75
N SER A 411 0.81 -29.07 -14.98
CA SER A 411 -0.39 -28.83 -15.81
C SER A 411 -1.69 -29.37 -15.20
N TYR A 412 -1.67 -30.53 -14.55
CA TYR A 412 -2.86 -31.12 -13.91
C TYR A 412 -3.32 -30.32 -12.69
N ILE A 413 -2.39 -29.91 -11.82
CA ILE A 413 -2.70 -29.09 -10.63
C ILE A 413 -3.22 -27.72 -11.07
N TYR A 414 -2.60 -27.09 -12.08
CA TYR A 414 -3.10 -25.83 -12.64
C TYR A 414 -4.46 -25.98 -13.32
N ALA A 415 -4.73 -27.08 -14.05
CA ALA A 415 -6.03 -27.29 -14.69
C ALA A 415 -7.16 -27.48 -13.68
N ARG A 416 -6.88 -28.17 -12.57
CA ARG A 416 -7.85 -28.38 -11.48
C ARG A 416 -8.11 -27.10 -10.70
N ALA A 417 -7.07 -26.36 -10.34
CA ALA A 417 -7.21 -25.04 -9.68
C ALA A 417 -7.93 -24.02 -10.58
N LYS A 418 -7.62 -24.00 -11.89
CA LYS A 418 -8.27 -23.16 -12.91
C LYS A 418 -9.78 -23.44 -12.99
N ARG A 419 -10.20 -24.71 -12.96
CA ARG A 419 -11.62 -25.08 -13.04
C ARG A 419 -12.39 -24.61 -11.80
N THR A 420 -11.83 -24.82 -10.61
CA THR A 420 -12.45 -24.37 -9.35
C THR A 420 -12.52 -22.84 -9.25
N CYS A 421 -11.51 -22.11 -9.72
CA CYS A 421 -11.52 -20.64 -9.74
C CYS A 421 -12.52 -20.07 -10.76
N LEU A 422 -12.68 -20.69 -11.93
CA LEU A 422 -13.68 -20.27 -12.93
C LEU A 422 -15.10 -20.49 -12.42
N GLU A 423 -15.38 -21.64 -11.80
CA GLU A 423 -16.68 -21.91 -11.18
C GLU A 423 -17.00 -20.95 -10.02
N ALA A 424 -16.00 -20.54 -9.24
CA ALA A 424 -16.16 -19.56 -8.18
C ALA A 424 -16.43 -18.15 -8.74
N ARG A 425 -15.71 -17.74 -9.79
CA ARG A 425 -15.87 -16.44 -10.45
C ARG A 425 -17.22 -16.33 -11.16
N ASP A 426 -17.69 -17.38 -11.82
CA ASP A 426 -19.00 -17.39 -12.46
C ASP A 426 -20.13 -17.31 -11.42
N ARG A 427 -20.00 -17.97 -10.26
CA ARG A 427 -20.95 -17.83 -9.14
C ARG A 427 -20.93 -16.44 -8.51
N GLU A 428 -19.78 -15.76 -8.50
CA GLU A 428 -19.66 -14.40 -7.99
C GLU A 428 -20.21 -13.38 -8.99
N ALA A 429 -19.94 -13.55 -10.28
CA ALA A 429 -20.51 -12.73 -11.35
C ALA A 429 -22.05 -12.87 -11.40
N GLN A 430 -22.57 -14.09 -11.23
CA GLN A 430 -24.02 -14.31 -11.11
C GLN A 430 -24.61 -13.63 -9.87
N ARG A 431 -23.89 -13.61 -8.74
CA ARG A 431 -24.32 -12.89 -7.53
C ARG A 431 -24.32 -11.38 -7.73
N ARG A 432 -23.25 -10.81 -8.30
CA ARG A 432 -23.19 -9.37 -8.60
C ARG A 432 -24.26 -8.93 -9.59
N ALA A 433 -24.50 -9.71 -10.65
CA ALA A 433 -25.58 -9.43 -11.60
C ALA A 433 -26.97 -9.53 -10.94
N ALA A 434 -27.16 -10.43 -9.97
CA ALA A 434 -28.40 -10.52 -9.20
C ALA A 434 -28.57 -9.33 -8.24
N GLU A 435 -27.51 -8.91 -7.55
CA GLU A 435 -27.50 -7.75 -6.66
C GLU A 435 -27.71 -6.44 -7.40
N GLU A 436 -27.10 -6.27 -8.58
CA GLU A 436 -27.30 -5.11 -9.44
C GLU A 436 -28.74 -5.03 -9.95
N LYS A 437 -29.29 -6.15 -10.43
CA LYS A 437 -30.70 -6.25 -10.83
C LYS A 437 -31.65 -5.99 -9.67
N GLN A 438 -31.26 -6.33 -8.44
CA GLN A 438 -32.04 -6.02 -7.25
C GLN A 438 -31.98 -4.54 -6.88
N ARG A 439 -30.80 -3.91 -6.95
CA ARG A 439 -30.64 -2.46 -6.77
C ARG A 439 -31.39 -1.65 -7.82
N GLU A 440 -31.39 -2.08 -9.08
CA GLU A 440 -32.18 -1.43 -10.12
C GLU A 440 -33.68 -1.53 -9.85
N ARG A 441 -34.14 -2.67 -9.33
CA ARG A 441 -35.54 -2.85 -8.90
C ARG A 441 -35.90 -1.99 -7.70
N GLU A 442 -34.99 -1.84 -6.74
CA GLU A 442 -35.19 -0.96 -5.57
C GLU A 442 -35.26 0.51 -6.01
N LYS A 443 -34.30 0.99 -6.83
CA LYS A 443 -34.35 2.34 -7.39
C LYS A 443 -35.59 2.60 -8.24
N MET A 444 -36.08 1.58 -8.96
CA MET A 444 -37.32 1.70 -9.72
C MET A 444 -38.54 1.81 -8.80
N ARG A 445 -38.57 1.08 -7.67
CA ARG A 445 -39.64 1.23 -6.66
C ARG A 445 -39.60 2.61 -6.02
N GLU A 446 -38.43 3.09 -5.61
CA GLU A 446 -38.27 4.41 -5.02
C GLU A 446 -38.79 5.52 -5.95
N ARG A 447 -38.46 5.47 -7.25
CA ARG A 447 -39.01 6.42 -8.23
C ARG A 447 -40.52 6.32 -8.39
N VAL A 448 -41.08 5.11 -8.38
CA VAL A 448 -42.53 4.90 -8.47
C VAL A 448 -43.23 5.44 -7.22
N ASP A 449 -42.62 5.26 -6.05
CA ASP A 449 -43.15 5.79 -4.79
C ASP A 449 -43.09 7.33 -4.77
N GLU A 450 -42.00 7.94 -5.24
CA GLU A 450 -41.88 9.41 -5.42
C GLU A 450 -42.93 9.96 -6.40
N ASP A 451 -43.12 9.31 -7.56
CA ASP A 451 -44.13 9.69 -8.54
C ASP A 451 -45.55 9.53 -7.99
N LEU A 452 -45.80 8.49 -7.19
CA LEU A 452 -47.09 8.24 -6.54
C LEU A 452 -47.40 9.33 -5.51
N GLU A 453 -46.42 9.69 -4.65
CA GLU A 453 -46.56 10.79 -3.69
C GLU A 453 -46.83 12.12 -4.39
N ALA A 454 -46.17 12.39 -5.52
CA ALA A 454 -46.42 13.59 -6.32
C ALA A 454 -47.85 13.61 -6.91
N CYS A 455 -48.32 12.48 -7.44
CA CYS A 455 -49.69 12.35 -7.93
C CYS A 455 -50.74 12.50 -6.81
N GLU A 456 -50.51 11.95 -5.63
CA GLU A 456 -51.41 12.11 -4.47
C GLU A 456 -51.48 13.57 -4.03
N ALA A 457 -50.34 14.27 -3.98
CA ALA A 457 -50.31 15.70 -3.67
C ALA A 457 -51.08 16.55 -4.70
N GLU A 458 -50.99 16.22 -5.99
CA GLU A 458 -51.75 16.90 -7.04
C GLU A 458 -53.25 16.62 -6.92
N LEU A 459 -53.63 15.37 -6.63
CA LEU A 459 -55.03 14.99 -6.42
C LEU A 459 -55.66 15.79 -5.26
N GLU A 460 -54.94 15.96 -4.15
CA GLU A 460 -55.41 16.77 -3.01
C GLU A 460 -55.57 18.25 -3.37
N ARG A 461 -54.67 18.82 -4.19
CA ARG A 461 -54.83 20.19 -4.71
C ARG A 461 -56.08 20.32 -5.59
N VAL A 462 -56.35 19.33 -6.44
CA VAL A 462 -57.54 19.32 -7.31
C VAL A 462 -58.83 19.21 -6.48
N LYS A 463 -58.84 18.37 -5.44
CA LYS A 463 -59.98 18.27 -4.51
C LYS A 463 -60.24 19.59 -3.78
N ALA A 464 -59.19 20.22 -3.24
CA ALA A 464 -59.31 21.53 -2.59
C ALA A 464 -59.90 22.57 -3.55
N ARG A 465 -59.42 22.62 -4.79
CA ARG A 465 -59.95 23.56 -5.80
C ARG A 465 -61.40 23.28 -6.17
N ARG A 466 -61.80 22.01 -6.26
CA ARG A 466 -63.19 21.61 -6.51
C ARG A 466 -64.09 22.09 -5.36
N ASP A 467 -63.64 21.94 -4.13
CA ASP A 467 -64.44 22.29 -2.95
C ASP A 467 -64.59 23.83 -2.82
N GLU A 468 -63.55 24.60 -3.16
CA GLU A 468 -63.64 26.06 -3.32
C GLU A 468 -64.69 26.46 -4.38
N LEU A 469 -64.64 25.86 -5.57
CA LEU A 469 -65.61 26.13 -6.64
C LEU A 469 -67.04 25.76 -6.24
N ALA A 470 -67.21 24.69 -5.46
CA ALA A 470 -68.51 24.29 -4.93
C ALA A 470 -69.04 25.33 -3.93
N ALA A 471 -68.18 25.88 -3.07
CA ALA A 471 -68.53 26.95 -2.14
C ALA A 471 -68.91 28.24 -2.88
N GLU A 472 -68.12 28.67 -3.87
CA GLU A 472 -68.43 29.84 -4.72
C GLU A 472 -69.78 29.68 -5.44
N LYS A 473 -70.04 28.49 -6.00
CA LYS A 473 -71.31 28.18 -6.65
C LYS A 473 -72.49 28.27 -5.66
N HIS A 474 -72.33 27.75 -4.44
CA HIS A 474 -73.35 27.81 -3.41
C HIS A 474 -73.66 29.25 -2.97
N GLU A 475 -72.62 30.08 -2.80
CA GLU A 475 -72.78 31.49 -2.48
C GLU A 475 -73.53 32.23 -3.59
N CYS A 476 -73.15 32.00 -4.85
CA CYS A 476 -73.79 32.61 -6.01
C CYS A 476 -75.28 32.23 -6.12
N PHE A 477 -75.59 30.95 -5.89
CA PHE A 477 -76.98 30.46 -5.89
C PHE A 477 -77.80 31.09 -4.75
N THR A 478 -77.20 31.28 -3.58
CA THR A 478 -77.84 31.93 -2.43
C THR A 478 -78.14 33.40 -2.72
N LYS A 479 -77.19 34.13 -3.31
CA LYS A 479 -77.38 35.53 -3.75
C LYS A 479 -78.50 35.63 -4.79
N LEU A 480 -78.52 34.75 -5.79
CA LEU A 480 -79.56 34.72 -6.82
C LEU A 480 -80.94 34.47 -6.22
N LYS A 481 -81.06 33.50 -5.29
CA LYS A 481 -82.32 33.21 -4.59
C LYS A 481 -82.82 34.42 -3.80
N ALA A 482 -81.93 35.15 -3.13
CA ALA A 482 -82.29 36.37 -2.40
C ALA A 482 -82.77 37.49 -3.35
N CYS A 483 -82.13 37.67 -4.51
CA CYS A 483 -82.59 38.63 -5.53
C CYS A 483 -83.99 38.29 -6.05
N LEU A 484 -84.24 37.02 -6.42
CA LEU A 484 -85.55 36.57 -6.90
C LEU A 484 -86.64 36.73 -5.84
N GLN A 485 -86.33 36.49 -4.56
CA GLN A 485 -87.28 36.74 -3.47
C GLN A 485 -87.59 38.23 -3.32
N ARG A 486 -86.60 39.12 -3.42
CA ARG A 486 -86.81 40.57 -3.39
C ARG A 486 -87.68 41.04 -4.57
N GLU A 487 -87.41 40.57 -5.78
CA GLU A 487 -88.23 40.89 -6.96
C GLU A 487 -89.67 40.38 -6.81
N SER A 488 -89.86 39.17 -6.27
CA SER A 488 -91.20 38.62 -6.00
C SER A 488 -91.96 39.45 -4.96
N MET A 489 -91.31 39.87 -3.88
CA MET A 489 -91.89 40.73 -2.85
C MET A 489 -92.23 42.12 -3.40
N GLN A 490 -91.33 42.70 -4.21
CA GLN A 490 -91.57 43.98 -4.88
C GLN A 490 -92.77 43.90 -5.82
N LYS A 491 -92.86 42.85 -6.64
CA LYS A 491 -93.99 42.61 -7.53
C LYS A 491 -95.31 42.45 -6.76
N LYS A 492 -95.31 41.72 -5.64
CA LYS A 492 -96.49 41.61 -4.76
C LYS A 492 -96.89 42.97 -4.18
N ALA A 493 -95.94 43.77 -3.72
CA ALA A 493 -96.19 45.10 -3.20
C ALA A 493 -96.76 46.05 -4.27
N ASP A 494 -96.24 45.98 -5.50
CA ASP A 494 -96.73 46.76 -6.64
C ASP A 494 -98.13 46.32 -7.08
N ASP A 495 -98.41 45.01 -7.10
CA ASP A 495 -99.74 44.47 -7.41
C ASP A 495 -100.77 44.83 -6.31
N GLU A 496 -100.38 44.83 -5.04
CA GLU A 496 -101.24 45.27 -3.94
C GLU A 496 -101.50 46.79 -4.00
N ARG A 497 -100.49 47.59 -4.36
CA ARG A 497 -100.65 49.03 -4.59
C ARG A 497 -101.61 49.32 -5.74
N LYS A 498 -101.56 48.53 -6.82
CA LYS A 498 -102.51 48.62 -7.94
C LYS A 498 -103.94 48.21 -7.60
N ARG A 499 -104.16 47.37 -6.59
CA ARG A 499 -105.50 46.99 -6.10
C ARG A 499 -106.16 48.03 -5.19
N ARG A 500 -105.38 48.98 -4.65
CA ARG A 500 -105.85 50.04 -3.75
C ARG A 500 -106.16 51.36 -4.47
N VAL A 501 -105.89 51.41 -5.77
CA VAL A 501 -106.32 52.47 -6.71
C VAL A 501 -107.47 51.91 -7.53
#